data_AF-A0A4T0X671-F1
#
_entry.id   AF-A0A4T0X671-F1
#
_cell.length_a   1.000
_cell.length_b   1.000
_cell.length_c   1.000
_cell.angle_alpha   90.00
_cell.angle_beta   90.00
_cell.angle_gamma   90.00
#
_symmetry.space_group_name_H-M   'P 1'
#
loop_
_entity.id
_entity.type
_entity.pdbx_description
1 polymer ?
#
loop_
_entity_poly.entity_id
_entity_poly.type
_entity_poly.pdbx_seq_one_letter_code
_entity_poly.pdbx_strand_id
1 'polypeptide(L)'
;MPLVYAFRVIDGVFLNGIKTLFQVALAIIKVNSNSLLKCRDDGECIAIFKDYFASLDEVDEINEGAKKKFDMLWEVALNDFSVIDEKVIEKSRNMYKDEVFKGIDLFVKRAEIRNLPKLYHINSAQISNIYDRYYRILLADNNGPNRGNLEMDLNSFKLFMSEIVPWVDIKQDSKDQDIFLRRLYDAWSNEAGEMSLESLALGLDKMVDPDLMNLLSTFFSLYDPHKTGRIPKETVLELAEDLIFITTPWREGLIFDSIAN
;
A
#
# COMPACT_ATOMS: atom_id res chain seq x y z
N MET A 1 13.66 10.24 -24.26
CA MET A 1 14.09 11.65 -24.31
C MET A 1 15.60 11.69 -24.13
N PRO A 2 16.36 12.36 -25.02
CA PRO A 2 17.79 12.57 -24.82
C PRO A 2 18.07 13.37 -23.55
N LEU A 3 19.09 12.95 -22.78
CA LEU A 3 19.45 13.53 -21.48
C LEU A 3 19.69 15.05 -21.53
N VAL A 4 20.26 15.55 -22.63
CA VAL A 4 20.57 16.96 -22.86
C VAL A 4 19.32 17.85 -22.77
N TYR A 5 18.21 17.38 -23.33
CA TYR A 5 16.94 18.12 -23.31
C TYR A 5 16.28 18.07 -21.93
N ALA A 6 16.46 16.96 -21.19
CA ALA A 6 15.91 16.84 -19.84
C ALA A 6 16.56 17.86 -18.90
N PHE A 7 17.88 18.07 -19.01
CA PHE A 7 18.57 19.12 -18.25
C PHE A 7 18.07 20.52 -18.60
N ARG A 8 17.81 20.83 -19.87
CA ARG A 8 17.26 22.14 -20.27
C ARG A 8 15.89 22.41 -19.67
N VAL A 9 15.02 21.40 -19.61
CA VAL A 9 13.72 21.53 -18.94
C VAL A 9 13.90 21.78 -17.45
N ILE A 10 14.82 21.06 -16.80
CA ILE A 10 15.16 21.25 -15.38
C ILE A 10 15.71 22.66 -15.13
N ASP A 11 16.60 23.17 -15.98
CA ASP A 11 17.12 24.54 -15.88
C ASP A 11 15.99 25.58 -15.95
N GLY A 12 15.03 25.37 -16.87
CA GLY A 12 13.84 26.22 -16.94
C GLY A 12 12.88 26.08 -15.74
N VAL A 13 12.84 24.92 -15.08
CA VAL A 13 12.12 24.75 -13.81
C VAL A 13 12.82 25.51 -12.69
N PHE A 14 14.15 25.53 -12.63
CA PHE A 14 14.87 26.31 -11.64
C PHE A 14 14.74 27.83 -11.85
N LEU A 15 14.70 28.30 -13.10
CA LEU A 15 14.57 29.72 -13.42
C LEU A 15 13.14 30.25 -13.25
N ASN A 16 12.15 29.55 -13.79
CA ASN A 16 10.76 30.03 -13.87
C ASN A 16 9.83 29.32 -12.87
N GLY A 17 10.32 28.36 -12.09
CA GLY A 17 9.54 27.58 -11.13
C GLY A 17 8.80 26.40 -11.75
N ILE A 18 7.95 25.75 -10.95
CA ILE A 18 7.30 24.48 -11.33
C ILE A 18 6.26 24.63 -12.44
N LYS A 19 5.82 25.86 -12.74
CA LYS A 19 4.90 26.16 -13.86
C LYS A 19 5.47 25.74 -15.22
N THR A 20 6.80 25.81 -15.38
CA THR A 20 7.48 25.35 -16.61
C THR A 20 7.18 23.89 -16.90
N LEU A 21 7.05 23.06 -15.88
CA LEU A 21 6.76 21.63 -16.04
C LEU A 21 5.34 21.41 -16.61
N PHE A 22 4.36 22.16 -16.10
CA PHE A 22 2.98 22.11 -16.62
C PHE A 22 2.89 22.67 -18.04
N GLN A 23 3.59 23.77 -18.33
CA GLN A 23 3.66 24.38 -19.66
C GLN A 23 4.26 23.43 -20.69
N VAL A 24 5.39 22.79 -20.37
CA VAL A 24 6.04 21.81 -21.24
C VAL A 24 5.16 20.57 -21.41
N ALA A 25 4.55 20.05 -20.34
CA ALA A 25 3.66 18.89 -20.43
C ALA A 25 2.46 19.15 -21.36
N LEU A 26 1.82 20.32 -21.24
CA LEU A 26 0.69 20.68 -22.09
C LEU A 26 1.12 20.98 -23.54
N ALA A 27 2.31 21.53 -23.74
CA ALA A 27 2.88 21.69 -25.07
C ALA A 27 3.12 20.34 -25.76
N ILE A 28 3.65 19.34 -25.03
CA ILE A 28 3.85 17.99 -25.57
C ILE A 28 2.50 17.38 -26.00
N ILE A 29 1.45 17.55 -25.20
CA ILE A 29 0.10 17.09 -25.53
C ILE A 29 -0.45 17.84 -26.76
N LYS A 30 -0.26 19.16 -26.83
CA LYS A 30 -0.75 19.98 -27.94
C LYS A 30 -0.09 19.62 -29.26
N VAL A 31 1.24 19.46 -29.27
CA VAL A 31 2.01 19.09 -30.47
C VAL A 31 1.59 17.72 -30.99
N ASN A 32 1.32 16.76 -30.10
CA ASN A 32 0.91 15.40 -30.47
C ASN A 32 -0.61 15.22 -30.56
N SER A 33 -1.41 16.28 -30.41
CA SER A 33 -2.88 16.20 -30.28
C SER A 33 -3.56 15.43 -31.41
N ASN A 34 -3.15 15.66 -32.66
CA ASN A 34 -3.72 14.99 -33.83
C ASN A 34 -3.50 13.47 -33.84
N SER A 35 -2.36 13.02 -33.29
CA SER A 35 -2.05 11.60 -33.15
C SER A 35 -2.78 11.00 -31.94
N LEU A 36 -2.82 11.75 -30.83
CA LEU A 36 -3.53 11.35 -29.61
C LEU A 36 -5.04 11.18 -29.83
N LEU A 37 -5.67 12.02 -30.66
CA LEU A 37 -7.09 11.92 -31.01
C LEU A 37 -7.44 10.64 -31.77
N LYS A 38 -6.45 9.98 -32.40
CA LYS A 38 -6.64 8.73 -33.16
C LYS A 38 -6.41 7.48 -32.32
N CYS A 39 -5.87 7.64 -31.11
CA CYS A 39 -5.55 6.53 -30.23
C CYS A 39 -6.80 5.81 -29.72
N ARG A 40 -6.69 4.48 -29.60
CA ARG A 40 -7.75 3.64 -29.02
C ARG A 40 -7.44 3.15 -27.62
N ASP A 41 -6.16 3.08 -27.25
CA ASP A 41 -5.68 2.54 -25.99
C ASP A 41 -4.51 3.36 -25.42
N ASP A 42 -4.33 3.32 -24.11
CA ASP A 42 -3.28 4.03 -23.37
C ASP A 42 -1.87 3.57 -23.80
N GLY A 43 -1.73 2.30 -24.21
CA GLY A 43 -0.47 1.78 -24.76
C GLY A 43 -0.03 2.48 -26.05
N GLU A 44 -0.99 2.85 -26.90
CA GLU A 44 -0.75 3.57 -28.16
C GLU A 44 -0.38 5.04 -27.89
N CYS A 45 -1.04 5.68 -26.91
CA CYS A 45 -0.67 7.02 -26.43
C CYS A 45 0.78 7.07 -25.93
N ILE A 46 1.19 6.07 -25.12
CA ILE A 46 2.56 6.00 -24.59
C ILE A 46 3.58 5.79 -25.72
N ALA A 47 3.26 4.99 -26.73
CA ALA A 47 4.13 4.77 -27.88
C ALA A 47 4.37 6.08 -28.65
N ILE A 48 3.32 6.86 -28.93
CA ILE A 48 3.43 8.17 -29.59
C ILE A 48 4.33 9.11 -28.81
N PHE A 49 4.19 9.18 -27.49
CA PHE A 49 5.08 10.01 -26.68
C PHE A 49 6.53 9.54 -26.76
N LYS A 50 6.78 8.23 -26.73
CA LYS A 50 8.15 7.69 -26.86
C LYS A 50 8.79 8.06 -28.21
N ASP A 51 8.03 7.91 -29.30
CA ASP A 51 8.50 8.25 -30.65
C ASP A 51 8.74 9.75 -30.80
N TYR A 52 7.85 10.58 -30.23
CA TYR A 52 8.04 12.02 -30.16
C TYR A 52 9.30 12.40 -29.37
N PHE A 53 9.50 11.81 -28.19
CA PHE A 53 10.69 12.06 -27.37
C PHE A 53 11.98 11.58 -28.01
N ALA A 54 11.93 10.60 -28.91
CA ALA A 54 13.08 10.13 -29.68
C ALA A 54 13.43 11.07 -30.84
N SER A 55 12.41 11.68 -31.47
CA SER A 55 12.58 12.61 -32.59
C SER A 55 12.87 14.06 -32.20
N LEU A 56 12.97 14.38 -30.90
CA LEU A 56 13.22 15.76 -30.42
C LEU A 56 14.48 16.44 -30.94
N ASP A 57 15.49 15.67 -31.37
CA ASP A 57 16.75 16.19 -31.89
C ASP A 57 16.71 16.48 -33.40
N GLU A 58 15.64 16.04 -34.09
CA GLU A 58 15.46 16.28 -35.51
C GLU A 58 15.12 17.76 -35.76
N VAL A 59 15.63 18.27 -36.88
CA VAL A 59 15.30 19.60 -37.40
C VAL A 59 14.01 19.47 -38.21
N ASP A 60 13.03 20.33 -37.95
CA ASP A 60 11.82 20.34 -38.76
C ASP A 60 12.10 21.08 -40.08
N GLU A 61 12.07 20.34 -41.20
CA GLU A 61 12.39 20.88 -42.54
C GLU A 61 11.30 21.82 -43.10
N ILE A 62 10.15 21.91 -42.43
CA ILE A 62 8.96 22.63 -42.91
C ILE A 62 9.05 24.15 -42.63
N ASN A 63 9.85 24.58 -41.66
CA ASN A 63 9.99 25.99 -41.30
C ASN A 63 11.32 26.54 -41.84
N GLU A 64 11.30 27.75 -42.41
CA GLU A 64 12.43 28.44 -43.09
C GLU A 64 13.66 28.76 -42.20
N GLY A 65 13.79 28.13 -41.04
CA GLY A 65 14.99 28.13 -40.21
C GLY A 65 15.16 26.76 -39.57
N ALA A 66 16.38 26.23 -39.62
CA ALA A 66 16.77 24.93 -39.05
C ALA A 66 16.63 24.90 -37.52
N LYS A 67 15.39 24.97 -37.01
CA LYS A 67 15.05 24.87 -35.59
C LYS A 67 14.83 23.40 -35.25
N LYS A 68 15.37 22.98 -34.12
CA LYS A 68 15.12 21.63 -33.60
C LYS A 68 13.67 21.53 -33.12
N LYS A 69 13.07 20.35 -33.21
CA LYS A 69 11.72 20.08 -32.67
C LYS A 69 11.62 20.44 -31.18
N PHE A 70 12.72 20.29 -30.41
CA PHE A 70 12.78 20.76 -29.03
C PHE A 70 12.62 22.28 -28.88
N ASP A 71 13.24 23.08 -29.75
CA ASP A 71 13.16 24.54 -29.66
C ASP A 71 11.74 25.03 -30.00
N MET A 72 11.08 24.37 -30.96
CA MET A 72 9.66 24.62 -31.25
C MET A 72 8.76 24.22 -30.08
N LEU A 73 9.02 23.08 -29.45
CA LEU A 73 8.29 22.66 -28.25
C LEU A 73 8.44 23.69 -27.12
N TRP A 74 9.65 24.21 -26.93
CA TRP A 74 9.94 25.22 -25.93
C TRP A 74 9.23 26.55 -26.23
N GLU A 75 9.21 26.96 -27.49
CA GLU A 75 8.50 28.15 -27.95
C GLU A 75 6.99 28.04 -27.73
N VAL A 76 6.39 26.88 -28.08
CA VAL A 76 4.97 26.59 -27.83
C VAL A 76 4.68 26.55 -26.33
N ALA A 77 5.54 25.93 -25.52
CA ALA A 77 5.37 25.86 -24.07
C ALA A 77 5.34 27.25 -23.42
N LEU A 78 6.25 28.14 -23.78
CA LEU A 78 6.34 29.46 -23.16
C LEU A 78 5.33 30.47 -23.72
N ASN A 79 5.02 30.44 -25.02
CA ASN A 79 4.10 31.40 -25.63
C ASN A 79 2.64 31.01 -25.40
N ASP A 80 2.25 29.80 -25.80
CA ASP A 80 0.84 29.39 -25.82
C ASP A 80 0.30 29.07 -24.42
N PHE A 81 1.17 28.64 -23.50
CA PHE A 81 0.80 28.27 -22.13
C PHE A 81 1.33 29.26 -21.08
N SER A 82 1.67 30.48 -21.50
CA SER A 82 1.99 31.60 -20.60
C SER A 82 0.88 31.91 -19.59
N VAL A 83 -0.38 31.59 -19.93
CA VAL A 83 -1.58 31.74 -19.08
C VAL A 83 -1.54 30.86 -17.82
N ILE A 84 -0.68 29.85 -17.79
CA ILE A 84 -0.52 28.96 -16.63
C ILE A 84 0.28 29.69 -15.54
N ASP A 85 -0.45 30.43 -14.74
CA ASP A 85 0.07 31.08 -13.55
C ASP A 85 0.03 30.14 -12.33
N GLU A 86 0.86 30.48 -11.34
CA GLU A 86 0.90 29.78 -10.05
C GLU A 86 -0.47 29.74 -9.36
N LYS A 87 -1.28 30.80 -9.52
CA LYS A 87 -2.66 30.87 -9.00
C LYS A 87 -3.58 29.80 -9.58
N VAL A 88 -3.43 29.50 -10.87
CA VAL A 88 -4.24 28.47 -11.54
C VAL A 88 -3.81 27.09 -11.03
N ILE A 89 -2.50 26.88 -10.88
CA ILE A 89 -1.95 25.63 -10.34
C ILE A 89 -2.43 25.41 -8.90
N GLU A 90 -2.39 26.43 -8.05
CA GLU A 90 -2.83 26.33 -6.65
C GLU A 90 -4.34 26.06 -6.55
N LYS A 91 -5.16 26.74 -7.35
CA LYS A 91 -6.61 26.50 -7.41
C LYS A 91 -6.92 25.07 -7.84
N SER A 92 -6.29 24.58 -8.90
CA SER A 92 -6.49 23.21 -9.39
C SER A 92 -5.97 22.18 -8.38
N ARG A 93 -4.81 22.43 -7.75
CA ARG A 93 -4.30 21.57 -6.68
C ARG A 93 -5.30 21.47 -5.54
N ASN A 94 -5.83 22.58 -5.05
CA ASN A 94 -6.81 22.57 -3.96
C ASN A 94 -8.11 21.86 -4.35
N MET A 95 -8.55 21.99 -5.60
CA MET A 95 -9.76 21.33 -6.11
C MET A 95 -9.62 19.81 -6.20
N TYR A 96 -8.48 19.30 -6.68
CA TYR A 96 -8.27 17.87 -6.92
C TYR A 96 -7.39 17.20 -5.86
N LYS A 97 -6.98 17.93 -4.82
CA LYS A 97 -6.05 17.47 -3.77
C LYS A 97 -6.48 16.12 -3.22
N ASP A 98 -7.71 16.05 -2.73
CA ASP A 98 -8.22 14.88 -2.02
C ASP A 98 -8.36 13.66 -2.92
N GLU A 99 -8.70 13.86 -4.19
CA GLU A 99 -8.77 12.79 -5.18
C GLU A 99 -7.38 12.22 -5.49
N VAL A 100 -6.39 13.10 -5.67
CA VAL A 100 -4.99 12.69 -5.88
C VAL A 100 -4.45 11.96 -4.66
N PHE A 101 -4.70 12.44 -3.44
CA PHE A 101 -4.27 11.74 -2.23
C PHE A 101 -4.90 10.34 -2.12
N LYS A 102 -6.21 10.22 -2.33
CA LYS A 102 -6.88 8.91 -2.37
C LYS A 102 -6.30 8.00 -3.45
N GLY A 103 -5.98 8.56 -4.63
CA GLY A 103 -5.37 7.82 -5.73
C GLY A 103 -3.98 7.29 -5.37
N ILE A 104 -3.16 8.12 -4.70
CA ILE A 104 -1.83 7.73 -4.20
C ILE A 104 -1.97 6.65 -3.13
N ASP A 105 -2.86 6.81 -2.16
CA ASP A 105 -3.07 5.83 -1.09
C ASP A 105 -3.50 4.47 -1.66
N LEU A 106 -4.42 4.46 -2.64
CA LEU A 106 -4.82 3.25 -3.35
C LEU A 106 -3.68 2.63 -4.15
N PHE A 107 -2.81 3.44 -4.74
CA PHE A 107 -1.64 2.96 -5.48
C PHE A 107 -0.61 2.31 -4.53
N VAL A 108 -0.30 2.97 -3.41
CA VAL A 108 0.61 2.44 -2.38
C VAL A 108 0.06 1.13 -1.84
N LYS A 109 -1.22 1.10 -1.45
CA LYS A 109 -1.90 -0.11 -1.01
C LYS A 109 -1.80 -1.25 -2.03
N ARG A 110 -2.09 -0.98 -3.31
CA ARG A 110 -2.01 -2.00 -4.38
C ARG A 110 -0.57 -2.48 -4.59
N ALA A 111 0.41 -1.58 -4.51
CA ALA A 111 1.81 -1.92 -4.66
C ALA A 111 2.30 -2.82 -3.51
N GLU A 112 1.95 -2.48 -2.26
CA GLU A 112 2.29 -3.26 -1.08
C GLU A 112 1.59 -4.63 -1.09
N ILE A 113 0.29 -4.68 -1.39
CA ILE A 113 -0.45 -5.96 -1.50
C ILE A 113 0.16 -6.87 -2.59
N ARG A 114 0.64 -6.30 -3.70
CA ARG A 114 1.32 -7.08 -4.75
C ARG A 114 2.68 -7.60 -4.31
N ASN A 115 3.36 -6.87 -3.41
CA ASN A 115 4.66 -7.28 -2.88
C ASN A 115 4.53 -8.30 -1.73
N LEU A 116 3.33 -8.51 -1.19
CA LEU A 116 3.10 -9.54 -0.18
C LEU A 116 3.39 -10.95 -0.74
N PRO A 117 3.86 -11.87 0.11
CA PRO A 117 4.02 -13.26 -0.25
C PRO A 117 2.67 -13.87 -0.65
N LYS A 118 2.71 -14.95 -1.43
CA LYS A 118 1.48 -15.63 -1.87
C LYS A 118 0.75 -16.22 -0.67
N LEU A 119 -0.42 -15.65 -0.38
CA LEU A 119 -1.39 -16.16 0.57
C LEU A 119 -2.32 -17.14 -0.16
N TYR A 120 -2.59 -18.30 0.44
CA TYR A 120 -3.34 -19.37 -0.20
C TYR A 120 -4.82 -19.39 0.21
N HIS A 121 -5.12 -18.96 1.43
CA HIS A 121 -6.45 -19.09 2.03
C HIS A 121 -7.19 -17.75 2.12
N ILE A 122 -6.46 -16.63 2.15
CA ILE A 122 -7.06 -15.28 2.23
C ILE A 122 -7.31 -14.70 0.83
N ASN A 123 -8.53 -14.25 0.57
CA ASN A 123 -8.90 -13.57 -0.69
C ASN A 123 -8.35 -12.13 -0.74
N SER A 124 -8.16 -11.58 -1.96
CA SER A 124 -7.72 -10.20 -2.20
C SER A 124 -8.57 -9.15 -1.48
N ALA A 125 -9.89 -9.34 -1.38
CA ALA A 125 -10.76 -8.44 -0.62
C ALA A 125 -10.48 -8.48 0.89
N GLN A 126 -10.18 -9.66 1.44
CA GLN A 126 -9.85 -9.83 2.85
C GLN A 126 -8.47 -9.23 3.17
N ILE A 127 -7.48 -9.42 2.30
CA ILE A 127 -6.15 -8.77 2.43
C ILE A 127 -6.31 -7.25 2.42
N SER A 128 -7.14 -6.73 1.53
CA SER A 128 -7.47 -5.31 1.46
C SER A 128 -8.08 -4.78 2.78
N ASN A 129 -8.96 -5.55 3.43
CA ASN A 129 -9.54 -5.19 4.72
C ASN A 129 -8.53 -5.26 5.87
N ILE A 130 -7.68 -6.30 5.88
CA ILE A 130 -6.58 -6.46 6.85
C ILE A 130 -5.63 -5.27 6.75
N TYR A 131 -5.25 -4.88 5.54
CA TYR A 131 -4.43 -3.70 5.25
C TYR A 131 -5.04 -2.43 5.85
N ASP A 132 -6.29 -2.12 5.50
CA ASP A 132 -6.93 -0.87 5.95
C ASP A 132 -7.02 -0.82 7.48
N ARG A 133 -7.31 -1.96 8.11
CA ARG A 133 -7.41 -2.07 9.56
C ARG A 133 -6.04 -1.94 10.25
N TYR A 134 -5.01 -2.58 9.70
CA TYR A 134 -3.64 -2.50 10.20
C TYR A 134 -3.15 -1.05 10.24
N TYR A 135 -3.18 -0.33 9.11
CA TYR A 135 -2.72 1.06 9.05
C TYR A 135 -3.64 2.01 9.84
N ARG A 136 -4.95 1.76 9.89
CA ARG A 136 -5.85 2.56 10.73
C ARG A 136 -5.48 2.51 12.21
N ILE A 137 -5.13 1.33 12.71
CA ILE A 137 -4.73 1.14 14.11
C ILE A 137 -3.36 1.78 14.36
N LEU A 138 -2.39 1.54 13.48
CA LEU A 138 -1.07 2.18 13.59
C LEU A 138 -1.15 3.71 13.59
N LEU A 139 -2.00 4.28 12.75
CA LEU A 139 -2.20 5.74 12.70
C LEU A 139 -2.95 6.28 13.94
N ALA A 140 -3.77 5.45 14.59
CA ALA A 140 -4.51 5.83 15.78
C ALA A 140 -3.67 5.71 17.08
N ASP A 141 -2.77 4.72 17.16
CA ASP A 141 -1.90 4.49 18.32
C ASP A 141 -0.72 5.48 18.35
N ASN A 142 -0.27 5.93 17.17
CA ASN A 142 0.80 6.91 17.02
C ASN A 142 0.35 8.35 17.39
N ASN A 143 0.17 8.60 18.69
CA ASN A 143 0.11 9.96 19.28
C ASN A 143 1.48 10.69 19.28
N GLY A 144 2.50 10.15 18.59
CA GLY A 144 3.87 10.68 18.52
C GLY A 144 4.38 10.89 17.08
N PRO A 145 5.36 11.78 16.87
CA PRO A 145 5.75 12.35 15.56
C PRO A 145 6.59 11.41 14.68
N ASN A 146 6.53 10.09 14.87
CA ASN A 146 7.29 9.12 14.08
C ASN A 146 6.39 8.38 13.11
N ARG A 147 6.09 9.02 11.98
CA ARG A 147 5.50 8.37 10.79
C ARG A 147 6.43 7.35 10.10
N GLY A 148 7.53 6.97 10.75
CA GLY A 148 8.66 6.23 10.15
C GLY A 148 8.66 4.73 10.42
N ASN A 149 8.16 4.27 11.58
CA ASN A 149 8.03 2.85 11.89
C ASN A 149 6.59 2.42 11.70
N LEU A 150 6.34 1.68 10.63
CA LEU A 150 5.04 1.09 10.27
C LEU A 150 4.92 -0.34 10.82
N GLU A 151 5.55 -0.61 11.95
CA GLU A 151 5.49 -1.92 12.60
C GLU A 151 4.55 -1.85 13.81
N MET A 152 3.91 -2.98 14.09
CA MET A 152 2.85 -3.07 15.08
C MET A 152 3.39 -3.58 16.40
N ASP A 153 3.18 -2.79 17.45
CA ASP A 153 3.45 -3.15 18.85
C ASP A 153 2.41 -4.14 19.38
N LEU A 154 2.73 -4.80 20.50
CA LEU A 154 1.83 -5.75 21.17
C LEU A 154 0.47 -5.15 21.57
N ASN A 155 0.44 -3.89 22.01
CA ASN A 155 -0.82 -3.22 22.37
C ASN A 155 -1.68 -2.94 21.13
N SER A 156 -1.07 -2.44 20.06
CA SER A 156 -1.73 -2.28 18.76
C SER A 156 -2.21 -3.63 18.19
N PHE A 157 -1.45 -4.71 18.39
CA PHE A 157 -1.84 -6.06 17.99
C PHE A 157 -3.08 -6.57 18.74
N LYS A 158 -3.17 -6.34 20.05
CA LYS A 158 -4.37 -6.67 20.84
C LYS A 158 -5.61 -5.94 20.32
N LEU A 159 -5.48 -4.64 20.03
CA LEU A 159 -6.56 -3.85 19.43
C LEU A 159 -6.97 -4.42 18.07
N PHE A 160 -5.99 -4.76 17.22
CA PHE A 160 -6.24 -5.36 15.91
C PHE A 160 -6.99 -6.69 16.01
N MET A 161 -6.56 -7.58 16.91
CA MET A 161 -7.21 -8.87 17.12
C MET A 161 -8.64 -8.71 17.65
N SER A 162 -8.89 -7.78 18.57
CA SER A 162 -10.25 -7.52 19.09
C SER A 162 -11.28 -7.18 18.02
N GLU A 163 -10.86 -6.60 16.90
CA GLU A 163 -11.77 -6.27 15.82
C GLU A 163 -11.99 -7.44 14.85
N ILE A 164 -11.03 -8.37 14.74
CA ILE A 164 -11.07 -9.50 13.80
C ILE A 164 -11.71 -10.74 14.42
N VAL A 165 -11.35 -11.03 15.67
CA VAL A 165 -11.76 -12.27 16.33
C VAL A 165 -12.71 -12.00 17.50
N PRO A 166 -13.77 -12.81 17.66
CA PRO A 166 -14.77 -12.61 18.69
C PRO A 166 -14.33 -13.04 20.10
N TRP A 167 -13.24 -13.82 20.21
CA TRP A 167 -12.71 -14.30 21.49
C TRP A 167 -11.75 -13.32 22.17
N VAL A 168 -11.44 -12.17 21.54
CA VAL A 168 -10.66 -11.11 22.17
C VAL A 168 -11.59 -9.97 22.58
N ASP A 169 -11.74 -9.76 23.88
CA ASP A 169 -12.43 -8.59 24.41
C ASP A 169 -11.42 -7.68 25.13
N ILE A 170 -11.39 -6.40 24.75
CA ILE A 170 -10.56 -5.40 25.43
C ILE A 170 -11.13 -5.08 26.82
N LYS A 171 -12.45 -5.25 27.02
CA LYS A 171 -13.14 -4.90 28.27
C LYS A 171 -12.97 -5.97 29.35
N GLN A 172 -12.84 -7.23 28.95
CA GLN A 172 -12.55 -8.35 29.85
C GLN A 172 -11.06 -8.70 29.73
N ASP A 173 -10.23 -7.97 30.48
CA ASP A 173 -8.79 -8.22 30.54
C ASP A 173 -8.51 -9.51 31.33
N SER A 174 -8.70 -10.66 30.67
CA SER A 174 -8.35 -11.96 31.22
C SER A 174 -6.84 -12.19 31.07
N LYS A 175 -6.20 -12.70 32.13
CA LYS A 175 -4.78 -13.08 32.08
C LYS A 175 -4.50 -14.12 31.01
N ASP A 176 -5.44 -15.01 30.76
CA ASP A 176 -5.30 -16.11 29.79
C ASP A 176 -5.28 -15.57 28.36
N GLN A 177 -6.14 -14.57 28.06
CA GLN A 177 -6.13 -13.85 26.79
C GLN A 177 -4.77 -13.19 26.55
N ASP A 178 -4.24 -12.54 27.58
CA ASP A 178 -2.98 -11.82 27.50
C ASP A 178 -1.78 -12.73 27.26
N ILE A 179 -1.77 -13.91 27.87
CA ILE A 179 -0.74 -14.93 27.67
C ILE A 179 -0.80 -15.48 26.26
N PHE A 180 -1.99 -15.85 25.77
CA PHE A 180 -2.16 -16.40 24.43
C PHE A 180 -1.78 -15.38 23.35
N LEU A 181 -2.26 -14.13 23.46
CA LEU A 181 -1.95 -13.06 22.51
C LEU A 181 -0.45 -12.70 22.51
N ARG A 182 0.23 -12.73 23.66
CA ARG A 182 1.70 -12.59 23.73
C ARG A 182 2.39 -13.71 22.99
N ARG A 183 2.01 -14.97 23.22
CA ARG A 183 2.63 -16.12 22.54
C ARG A 183 2.44 -16.04 21.02
N LEU A 184 1.26 -15.64 20.59
CA LEU A 184 0.94 -15.45 19.19
C LEU A 184 1.77 -14.29 18.60
N TYR A 185 1.86 -13.16 19.31
CA TYR A 185 2.70 -12.03 18.93
C TYR A 185 4.17 -12.43 18.79
N ASP A 186 4.73 -13.11 19.79
CA ASP A 186 6.13 -13.55 19.78
C ASP A 186 6.42 -14.50 18.61
N ALA A 187 5.47 -15.38 18.26
CA ALA A 187 5.61 -16.30 17.14
C ALA A 187 5.56 -15.64 15.75
N TRP A 188 4.89 -14.49 15.63
CA TRP A 188 4.70 -13.77 14.36
C TRP A 188 5.59 -12.51 14.24
N SER A 189 6.14 -12.04 15.35
CA SER A 189 7.08 -10.92 15.39
C SER A 189 8.43 -11.30 14.79
N ASN A 190 9.14 -10.29 14.28
CA ASN A 190 10.52 -10.43 13.85
C ASN A 190 11.46 -10.50 15.07
N GLU A 191 12.74 -10.82 14.86
CA GLU A 191 13.76 -10.85 15.94
C GLU A 191 13.89 -9.53 16.73
N ALA A 192 13.38 -8.42 16.17
CA ALA A 192 13.32 -7.11 16.81
C ALA A 192 12.12 -6.92 17.77
N GLY A 193 11.17 -7.86 17.82
CA GLY A 193 9.96 -7.76 18.64
C GLY A 193 8.89 -6.82 18.08
N GLU A 194 8.98 -6.44 16.81
CA GLU A 194 8.02 -5.64 16.07
C GLU A 194 7.34 -6.52 14.98
N MET A 195 6.06 -6.25 14.67
CA MET A 195 5.28 -7.04 13.72
C MET A 195 4.97 -6.26 12.43
N SER A 196 5.50 -6.76 11.31
CA SER A 196 5.20 -6.25 9.97
C SER A 196 3.83 -6.71 9.45
N LEU A 197 3.25 -5.98 8.49
CA LEU A 197 2.04 -6.41 7.78
C LEU A 197 2.22 -7.79 7.11
N GLU A 198 3.41 -8.06 6.57
CA GLU A 198 3.72 -9.33 5.89
C GLU A 198 3.62 -10.51 6.85
N SER A 199 4.31 -10.43 8.00
CA SER A 199 4.32 -11.51 8.98
C SER A 199 2.93 -11.73 9.59
N LEU A 200 2.18 -10.64 9.84
CA LEU A 200 0.79 -10.70 10.29
C LEU A 200 -0.11 -11.39 9.26
N ALA A 201 0.00 -11.02 7.98
CA ALA A 201 -0.82 -11.61 6.91
C ALA A 201 -0.53 -13.10 6.72
N LEU A 202 0.75 -13.51 6.79
CA LEU A 202 1.14 -14.92 6.76
C LEU A 202 0.65 -15.70 7.99
N GLY A 203 0.72 -15.10 9.18
CA GLY A 203 0.21 -15.69 10.41
C GLY A 203 -1.29 -15.97 10.34
N LEU A 204 -2.06 -14.99 9.85
CA LEU A 204 -3.50 -15.14 9.63
C LEU A 204 -3.82 -16.18 8.55
N ASP A 205 -3.06 -16.23 7.45
CA ASP A 205 -3.30 -17.18 6.36
C ASP A 205 -3.14 -18.64 6.81
N LYS A 206 -2.20 -18.90 7.74
CA LYS A 206 -2.03 -20.22 8.37
C LYS A 206 -3.16 -20.57 9.33
N MET A 207 -3.72 -19.58 10.03
CA MET A 207 -4.84 -19.79 10.96
C MET A 207 -6.18 -20.00 10.25
N VAL A 208 -6.32 -19.49 9.03
CA VAL A 208 -7.51 -19.64 8.18
C VAL A 208 -7.47 -20.94 7.35
N ASP A 209 -6.37 -21.70 7.42
CA ASP A 209 -6.22 -22.98 6.69
C ASP A 209 -7.36 -23.95 7.07
N PRO A 210 -8.14 -24.45 6.10
CA PRO A 210 -9.19 -25.42 6.35
C PRO A 210 -8.68 -26.82 6.72
N ASP A 211 -7.40 -27.14 6.46
CA ASP A 211 -6.82 -28.43 6.81
C ASP A 211 -6.49 -28.49 8.31
N LEU A 212 -7.21 -29.37 9.02
CA LEU A 212 -7.03 -29.60 10.45
C LEU A 212 -5.61 -30.02 10.81
N MET A 213 -4.92 -30.79 9.96
CA MET A 213 -3.55 -31.23 10.28
C MET A 213 -2.55 -30.08 10.21
N ASN A 214 -2.72 -29.16 9.26
CA ASN A 214 -1.88 -27.96 9.15
C ASN A 214 -2.20 -26.96 10.25
N LEU A 215 -3.48 -26.78 10.59
CA LEU A 215 -3.90 -25.93 11.69
C LEU A 215 -3.34 -26.46 13.00
N LEU A 216 -3.47 -27.76 13.25
CA LEU A 216 -2.90 -28.42 14.43
C LEU A 216 -1.38 -28.26 14.45
N SER A 217 -0.68 -28.52 13.35
CA SER A 217 0.77 -28.32 13.28
C SER A 217 1.18 -26.87 13.53
N THR A 218 0.42 -25.90 13.03
CA THR A 218 0.63 -24.47 13.28
C THR A 218 0.42 -24.16 14.76
N PHE A 219 -0.64 -24.71 15.37
CA PHE A 219 -0.92 -24.56 16.79
C PHE A 219 0.22 -25.15 17.63
N PHE A 220 0.62 -26.40 17.39
CA PHE A 220 1.75 -27.04 18.07
C PHE A 220 3.04 -26.23 17.93
N SER A 221 3.29 -25.60 16.77
CA SER A 221 4.47 -24.77 16.57
C SER A 221 4.51 -23.51 17.44
N LEU A 222 3.36 -22.98 17.88
CA LEU A 222 3.30 -21.85 18.83
C LEU A 222 3.85 -22.23 20.21
N TYR A 223 3.71 -23.50 20.61
CA TYR A 223 4.10 -24.00 21.93
C TYR A 223 5.50 -24.64 21.94
N ASP A 224 6.21 -24.62 20.83
CA ASP A 224 7.59 -25.10 20.71
C ASP A 224 8.54 -23.96 20.31
N PRO A 225 8.82 -23.02 21.24
CA PRO A 225 9.67 -21.86 20.95
C PRO A 225 11.10 -22.24 20.55
N HIS A 226 11.57 -23.42 20.95
CA HIS A 226 12.91 -23.93 20.63
C HIS A 226 12.95 -24.79 19.36
N LYS A 227 11.82 -24.99 18.66
CA LYS A 227 11.70 -25.85 17.47
C LYS A 227 12.29 -27.24 17.68
N THR A 228 12.12 -27.79 18.88
CA THR A 228 12.64 -29.10 19.28
C THR A 228 11.81 -30.26 18.73
N GLY A 229 10.63 -29.97 18.19
CA GLY A 229 9.64 -30.94 17.73
C GLY A 229 8.96 -31.68 18.87
N ARG A 230 9.07 -31.20 20.12
CA ARG A 230 8.50 -31.85 21.32
C ARG A 230 7.89 -30.82 22.25
N ILE A 231 6.72 -31.15 22.80
CA ILE A 231 6.01 -30.31 23.77
C ILE A 231 6.11 -30.94 25.17
N PRO A 232 6.56 -30.20 26.20
CA PRO A 232 6.52 -30.64 27.60
C PRO A 232 5.09 -30.91 28.07
N LYS A 233 4.91 -31.78 29.07
CA LYS A 233 3.57 -32.12 29.58
C LYS A 233 2.86 -30.89 30.16
N GLU A 234 3.61 -29.98 30.76
CA GLU A 234 3.14 -28.72 31.34
C GLU A 234 2.55 -27.83 30.24
N THR A 235 3.24 -27.71 29.11
CA THR A 235 2.81 -26.93 27.96
C THR A 235 1.59 -27.51 27.24
N VAL A 236 1.36 -28.83 27.34
CA VAL A 236 0.13 -29.46 26.85
C VAL A 236 -1.10 -29.02 27.65
N LEU A 237 -0.97 -28.77 28.95
CA LEU A 237 -2.06 -28.22 29.76
C LEU A 237 -2.39 -26.79 29.34
N GLU A 238 -1.38 -25.95 29.15
CA GLU A 238 -1.55 -24.58 28.63
C GLU A 238 -2.25 -24.58 27.25
N LEU A 239 -1.84 -25.48 26.35
CA LEU A 239 -2.48 -25.64 25.05
C LEU A 239 -3.97 -26.00 25.17
N ALA A 240 -4.32 -26.88 26.10
CA ALA A 240 -5.72 -27.25 26.32
C ALA A 240 -6.54 -26.08 26.89
N GLU A 241 -5.96 -25.30 27.81
CA GLU A 241 -6.59 -24.11 28.36
C GLU A 241 -6.82 -23.04 27.28
N ASP A 242 -5.83 -22.77 26.44
CA ASP A 242 -5.94 -21.80 25.35
C ASP A 242 -6.94 -22.23 24.26
N LEU A 243 -7.03 -23.53 23.99
CA LEU A 243 -8.03 -24.06 23.04
C LEU A 243 -9.45 -23.93 23.61
N ILE A 244 -9.61 -24.13 24.92
CA ILE A 244 -10.87 -23.83 25.60
C ILE A 244 -11.18 -22.34 25.50
N PHE A 245 -10.18 -21.47 25.71
CA PHE A 245 -10.32 -20.03 25.61
C PHE A 245 -10.83 -19.59 24.21
N ILE A 246 -10.20 -20.04 23.13
CA ILE A 246 -10.61 -19.70 21.75
C ILE A 246 -12.02 -20.20 21.42
N THR A 247 -12.43 -21.31 22.04
CA THR A 247 -13.76 -21.90 21.84
C THR A 247 -14.83 -21.35 22.78
N THR A 248 -14.47 -20.46 23.73
CA THR A 248 -15.45 -19.82 24.64
C THR A 248 -16.61 -19.13 23.92
N PRO A 249 -16.44 -18.40 22.80
CA PRO A 249 -17.59 -17.72 22.17
C PRO A 249 -18.60 -18.69 21.56
N TRP A 250 -18.16 -19.89 21.18
CA TRP A 250 -19.03 -20.96 20.71
C TRP A 250 -19.82 -21.59 21.85
N ARG A 251 -19.18 -21.74 23.02
CA ARG A 251 -19.81 -22.26 24.24
C ARG A 251 -20.81 -21.27 24.84
N GLU A 252 -20.50 -19.98 24.78
CA GLU A 252 -21.34 -18.90 25.30
C GLU A 252 -22.47 -18.51 24.33
N GLY A 253 -22.48 -19.10 23.12
CA GLY A 253 -23.55 -18.90 22.14
C GLY A 253 -23.47 -17.59 21.36
N LEU A 254 -22.43 -16.77 21.57
CA LEU A 254 -22.24 -15.47 20.91
C LEU A 254 -22.23 -15.57 19.37
N ILE A 255 -21.69 -16.67 18.84
CA ILE A 255 -21.62 -16.92 17.39
C ILE A 255 -22.92 -17.58 16.89
N PHE A 256 -23.59 -18.40 17.71
CA PHE A 256 -24.84 -19.08 17.32
C PHE A 256 -25.97 -18.08 17.03
N ASP A 257 -26.05 -16.99 17.80
CA ASP A 257 -27.03 -15.92 17.58
C ASP A 257 -26.84 -15.18 16.24
N SER A 258 -25.65 -15.24 15.63
CA SER A 258 -25.36 -14.65 14.31
C SER A 258 -25.80 -15.52 13.12
N ILE A 259 -26.08 -16.81 13.35
CA ILE A 259 -26.56 -17.77 12.34
C ILE A 259 -28.09 -17.91 12.43
N ALA A 260 -28.65 -17.70 13.61
CA ALA A 260 -30.08 -17.84 13.88
C ALA A 260 -30.91 -16.56 13.64
N ASN A 261 -30.28 -15.40 13.47
CA ASN A 261 -30.90 -14.12 13.07
C ASN A 261 -30.48 -13.71 11.65
#